data_AF-A0A530YF93-F1
#
_entry.id   AF-A0A530YF93-F1
#
_cell.length_a   1.000
_cell.length_b   1.000
_cell.length_c   1.000
_cell.angle_alpha   90.00
_cell.angle_beta   90.00
_cell.angle_gamma   90.00
#
_symmetry.space_group_name_H-M   'P 1'
#
loop_
_entity.id
_entity.type
_entity.pdbx_description
1 polymer ?
#
loop_
_entity_poly.entity_id
_entity_poly.type
_entity_poly.pdbx_seq_one_letter_code
_entity_poly.pdbx_strand_id
1 'polypeptide(L)'
;LHEIALSSLLGLAFLRLPALLTLVVAAFVITAPLYLRSEIFDHPALWWVGLSATNPRSNDYVPLFPWFGAVLAGIAAAKLAFASGMLTRLAGLTPGRWTNPLVFIGRHSLAFYLIHQPVLIGSVWLISQVMPAAVETRQVTFLKECQASCEQSRDTEFCSSYCVCMLDTLEGETTLDRLYRNDQAAEWKAHLDELAGACTAKADGTLMEGGAQ
;
A
#
# COMPACT_ATOMS: atom_id res chain seq x y z
N LEU A 1 -1.24 15.19 8.38
CA LEU A 1 -1.60 16.48 9.00
C LEU A 1 -2.37 17.42 8.06
N HIS A 2 -1.88 17.65 6.83
CA HIS A 2 -2.53 18.54 5.85
C HIS A 2 -3.95 18.12 5.48
N GLU A 3 -4.17 16.81 5.24
CA GLU A 3 -5.51 16.28 4.96
C GLU A 3 -6.46 16.53 6.13
N ILE A 4 -6.07 16.20 7.36
CA ILE A 4 -6.90 16.43 8.56
C ILE A 4 -7.31 17.90 8.67
N ALA A 5 -6.38 18.83 8.44
CA ALA A 5 -6.66 20.27 8.48
C ALA A 5 -7.66 20.69 7.38
N LEU A 6 -7.44 20.23 6.14
CA LEU A 6 -8.33 20.50 5.00
C LEU A 6 -9.73 19.91 5.24
N SER A 7 -9.80 18.64 5.61
CA SER A 7 -11.05 17.93 5.89
C SER A 7 -11.81 18.54 7.07
N SER A 8 -11.10 19.05 8.09
CA SER A 8 -11.73 19.79 9.19
C SER A 8 -12.36 21.09 8.70
N LEU A 9 -11.66 21.85 7.85
CA LEU A 9 -12.17 23.09 7.27
C LEU A 9 -13.37 22.84 6.35
N LEU A 10 -13.26 21.88 5.43
CA LEU A 10 -14.34 21.50 4.52
C LEU A 10 -15.54 20.92 5.29
N GLY A 11 -15.29 20.15 6.34
CA GLY A 11 -16.33 19.57 7.20
C GLY A 11 -17.24 20.61 7.85
N LEU A 12 -16.75 21.83 8.11
CA LEU A 12 -17.57 22.92 8.66
C LEU A 12 -18.79 23.25 7.77
N ALA A 13 -18.64 23.16 6.45
CA ALA A 13 -19.74 23.39 5.51
C ALA A 13 -20.89 22.37 5.68
N PHE A 14 -20.58 21.16 6.16
CA PHE A 14 -21.54 20.07 6.33
C PHE A 14 -22.20 20.05 7.71
N LEU A 15 -21.77 20.92 8.65
CA LEU A 15 -22.36 21.01 9.99
C LEU A 15 -23.81 21.50 9.97
N ARG A 16 -24.24 22.28 8.96
CA ARG A 16 -25.61 22.77 8.84
C ARG A 16 -26.53 21.89 7.98
N LEU A 17 -25.99 20.94 7.22
CA LEU A 17 -26.75 20.07 6.33
C LEU A 17 -27.48 18.94 7.08
N PRO A 18 -28.61 18.40 6.58
CA PRO A 18 -29.24 17.24 7.20
C PRO A 18 -28.34 16.00 7.10
N ALA A 19 -28.38 15.13 8.11
CA ALA A 19 -27.48 13.98 8.22
C ALA A 19 -27.55 13.04 7.01
N LEU A 20 -28.75 12.82 6.45
CA LEU A 20 -28.94 11.98 5.26
C LEU A 20 -28.21 12.55 4.05
N LEU A 21 -28.29 13.87 3.82
CA LEU A 21 -27.58 14.51 2.71
C LEU A 21 -26.06 14.41 2.92
N THR A 22 -25.58 14.61 4.15
CA THR A 22 -24.17 14.42 4.48
C THR A 22 -23.72 12.98 4.19
N LEU A 23 -24.54 11.96 4.47
CA LEU A 23 -24.23 10.55 4.12
C LEU A 23 -24.20 10.32 2.61
N VAL A 24 -25.10 10.91 1.85
CA VAL A 24 -25.10 10.80 0.38
C VAL A 24 -23.81 11.39 -0.18
N VAL A 25 -23.39 12.57 0.29
CA VAL A 25 -22.12 13.16 -0.14
C VAL A 25 -20.92 12.31 0.33
N ALA A 26 -20.96 11.75 1.54
CA ALA A 26 -19.92 10.83 2.01
C ALA A 26 -19.79 9.61 1.08
N ALA A 27 -20.91 8.99 0.69
CA ALA A 27 -20.92 7.86 -0.23
C ALA A 27 -20.37 8.24 -1.62
N PHE A 28 -20.71 9.43 -2.12
CA PHE A 28 -20.13 9.95 -3.37
C PHE A 28 -18.61 10.13 -3.25
N VAL A 29 -18.11 10.75 -2.18
CA VAL A 29 -16.66 10.94 -1.96
C VAL A 29 -15.94 9.60 -1.84
N ILE A 30 -16.54 8.60 -1.19
CA ILE A 30 -15.93 7.28 -1.05
C ILE A 30 -15.87 6.54 -2.41
N THR A 31 -16.91 6.68 -3.23
CA THR A 31 -17.02 5.94 -4.50
C THR A 31 -16.41 6.68 -5.70
N ALA A 32 -16.16 7.98 -5.61
CA ALA A 32 -15.57 8.78 -6.68
C ALA A 32 -14.25 8.21 -7.24
N PRO A 33 -13.29 7.71 -6.43
CA PRO A 33 -12.07 7.09 -6.96
C PRO A 33 -12.29 5.82 -7.80
N LEU A 34 -13.46 5.20 -7.76
CA LEU A 34 -13.77 4.03 -8.58
C LEU A 34 -14.09 4.40 -10.04
N TYR A 35 -14.53 5.64 -10.28
CA TYR A 35 -15.05 6.07 -11.58
C TYR A 35 -14.30 7.28 -12.16
N LEU A 36 -13.69 8.11 -11.33
CA LEU A 36 -13.13 9.41 -11.73
C LEU A 36 -11.59 9.43 -11.76
N ARG A 37 -10.94 8.27 -11.68
CA ARG A 37 -9.48 8.19 -11.81
C ARG A 37 -9.04 8.51 -13.24
N SER A 38 -8.02 9.34 -13.38
CA SER A 38 -7.53 9.81 -14.67
C SER A 38 -6.07 10.25 -14.59
N GLU A 39 -5.33 10.11 -15.68
CA GLU A 39 -3.95 10.57 -15.83
C GLU A 39 -3.79 12.10 -15.63
N ILE A 40 -4.87 12.87 -15.79
CA ILE A 40 -4.87 14.33 -15.52
C ILE A 40 -4.47 14.60 -14.05
N PHE A 41 -4.78 13.68 -13.14
CA PHE A 41 -4.47 13.81 -11.71
C PHE A 41 -3.09 13.25 -11.33
N ASP A 42 -2.32 12.73 -12.28
CA ASP A 42 -1.00 12.16 -12.01
C ASP A 42 0.09 13.24 -11.77
N HIS A 43 -0.23 14.51 -12.04
CA HIS A 43 0.66 15.61 -11.71
C HIS A 43 0.85 15.76 -10.18
N PRO A 44 2.08 15.91 -9.65
CA PRO A 44 2.33 15.95 -8.20
C PRO A 44 1.51 16.98 -7.41
N ALA A 45 1.21 18.12 -8.02
CA ALA A 45 0.37 19.17 -7.41
C ALA A 45 -1.09 18.73 -7.16
N LEU A 46 -1.56 17.65 -7.79
CA LEU A 46 -2.93 17.12 -7.71
C LEU A 46 -3.02 15.80 -6.92
N TRP A 47 -1.90 15.24 -6.48
CA TRP A 47 -1.91 13.99 -5.70
C TRP A 47 -2.74 14.07 -4.43
N TRP A 48 -2.88 15.24 -3.82
CA TRP A 48 -3.72 15.41 -2.62
C TRP A 48 -5.21 15.17 -2.90
N VAL A 49 -5.65 15.18 -4.16
CA VAL A 49 -7.05 14.90 -4.52
C VAL A 49 -7.36 13.40 -4.35
N GLY A 50 -6.47 12.49 -4.76
CA GLY A 50 -6.70 11.04 -4.65
C GLY A 50 -7.45 10.40 -5.83
N LEU A 51 -7.46 11.08 -6.97
CA LEU A 51 -8.02 10.61 -8.24
C LEU A 51 -6.93 10.27 -9.28
N SER A 52 -5.68 10.09 -8.85
CA SER A 52 -4.57 9.66 -9.70
C SER A 52 -4.85 8.28 -10.31
N ALA A 53 -4.46 8.08 -11.57
CA ALA A 53 -4.39 6.74 -12.15
C ALA A 53 -3.24 5.94 -11.50
N THR A 54 -2.12 6.60 -11.23
CA THR A 54 -0.95 6.01 -10.57
C THR A 54 -0.64 6.70 -9.24
N ASN A 55 -0.97 6.03 -8.13
CA ASN A 55 -0.74 6.60 -6.81
C ASN A 55 0.74 6.65 -6.45
N PRO A 56 1.21 7.71 -5.75
CA PRO A 56 2.57 7.77 -5.25
C PRO A 56 2.84 6.64 -4.25
N ARG A 57 4.02 6.03 -4.34
CA ARG A 57 4.49 5.02 -3.38
C ARG A 57 4.88 5.70 -2.06
N SER A 58 3.94 5.80 -1.13
CA SER A 58 4.18 6.27 0.23
C SER A 58 3.25 5.54 1.21
N ASN A 59 3.81 5.09 2.33
CA ASN A 59 3.05 4.42 3.40
C ASN A 59 2.06 5.35 4.12
N ASP A 60 2.26 6.66 4.04
CA ASP A 60 1.41 7.67 4.67
C ASP A 60 0.76 8.59 3.62
N TYR A 61 0.30 7.98 2.52
CA TYR A 61 -0.46 8.69 1.50
C TYR A 61 -1.96 8.68 1.82
N VAL A 62 -2.45 9.82 2.33
CA VAL A 62 -3.85 10.02 2.72
C VAL A 62 -4.43 11.21 1.93
N PRO A 63 -4.94 10.98 0.69
CA PRO A 63 -5.54 12.03 -0.12
C PRO A 63 -6.98 12.37 0.31
N LEU A 64 -7.56 13.42 -0.25
CA LEU A 64 -8.93 13.86 0.04
C LEU A 64 -9.97 12.77 -0.29
N PHE A 65 -9.89 12.15 -1.47
CA PHE A 65 -10.74 11.05 -1.86
C PHE A 65 -9.99 9.71 -1.64
N PRO A 66 -10.55 8.73 -0.90
CA PRO A 66 -11.89 8.70 -0.31
C PRO A 66 -11.98 9.21 1.14
N TRP A 67 -10.87 9.60 1.76
CA TRP A 67 -10.77 9.79 3.22
C TRP A 67 -11.67 10.88 3.81
N PHE A 68 -11.94 11.95 3.06
CA PHE A 68 -12.91 12.97 3.46
C PHE A 68 -14.32 12.40 3.64
N GLY A 69 -14.67 11.34 2.91
CA GLY A 69 -15.94 10.64 3.08
C GLY A 69 -16.08 10.00 4.46
N ALA A 70 -14.98 9.50 5.06
CA ALA A 70 -14.99 8.99 6.43
C ALA A 70 -15.26 10.11 7.45
N VAL A 71 -14.69 11.31 7.21
CA VAL A 71 -14.97 12.50 8.04
C VAL A 71 -16.44 12.90 7.95
N LEU A 72 -17.00 12.96 6.74
CA LEU A 72 -18.43 13.26 6.53
C LEU A 72 -19.35 12.19 7.17
N ALA A 73 -19.00 10.91 7.04
CA ALA A 73 -19.72 9.83 7.70
C ALA A 73 -19.71 9.98 9.23
N GLY A 74 -18.56 10.37 9.81
CA GLY A 74 -18.44 10.70 11.23
C GLY A 74 -19.35 11.86 11.66
N ILE A 75 -19.39 12.95 10.87
CA ILE A 75 -20.29 14.10 11.12
C ILE A 75 -21.76 13.65 11.09
N ALA A 76 -22.15 12.85 10.08
CA ALA A 76 -23.52 12.38 9.97
C ALA A 76 -23.89 11.43 11.11
N ALA A 77 -23.00 10.50 11.48
CA ALA A 77 -23.19 9.60 12.61
C ALA A 77 -23.35 10.37 13.92
N ALA A 78 -22.52 11.40 14.16
CA ALA A 78 -22.65 12.26 15.34
C ALA A 78 -24.02 12.97 15.37
N LYS A 79 -24.49 13.51 14.24
CA LYS A 79 -25.81 14.14 14.14
C LYS A 79 -26.96 13.18 14.46
N LEU A 80 -26.91 11.97 13.91
CA LEU A 80 -27.92 10.94 14.19
C LEU A 80 -27.87 10.48 15.66
N ALA A 81 -26.67 10.38 16.23
CA ALA A 81 -26.48 10.07 17.65
C ALA A 81 -27.03 11.17 18.58
N PHE A 82 -26.89 12.44 18.19
CA PHE A 82 -27.49 13.56 18.91
C PHE A 82 -29.03 13.54 18.79
N ALA A 83 -29.56 13.37 17.58
CA ALA A 83 -31.00 13.36 17.33
C ALA A 83 -31.73 12.19 18.02
N SER A 84 -31.07 11.04 18.17
CA SER A 84 -31.62 9.85 18.84
C SER A 84 -31.47 9.88 20.37
N GLY A 85 -30.82 10.89 20.94
CA GLY A 85 -30.51 10.96 22.38
C GLY A 85 -29.48 9.92 22.85
N MET A 86 -28.83 9.21 21.93
CA MET A 86 -27.85 8.17 22.23
C MET A 86 -26.66 8.74 23.02
N LEU A 87 -26.15 9.91 22.61
CA LEU A 87 -25.03 10.57 23.30
C LEU A 87 -25.34 10.89 24.77
N THR A 88 -26.57 11.33 25.07
CA THR A 88 -27.01 11.59 26.44
C THR A 88 -27.04 10.31 27.29
N ARG A 89 -27.46 9.19 26.69
CA ARG A 89 -27.43 7.88 27.36
C ARG A 89 -26.00 7.43 27.64
N LEU A 90 -25.09 7.61 26.68
CA LEU A 90 -23.68 7.28 26.85
C LEU A 90 -22.99 8.16 27.89
N ALA A 91 -23.33 9.45 27.96
CA ALA A 91 -22.79 10.37 28.96
C ALA A 91 -23.17 9.98 30.40
N GLY A 92 -24.28 9.27 30.59
CA GLY A 92 -24.69 8.72 31.88
C GLY A 92 -23.93 7.45 32.31
N LEU A 93 -23.12 6.86 31.41
CA LEU A 93 -22.31 5.69 31.75
C LEU A 93 -21.07 6.15 32.51
N THR A 94 -20.94 5.75 33.77
CA THR A 94 -19.72 5.95 34.55
C THR A 94 -18.72 4.82 34.22
N PRO A 95 -17.57 5.11 33.60
CA PRO A 95 -16.57 4.09 33.33
C PRO A 95 -16.06 3.51 34.65
N GLY A 96 -15.98 2.18 34.75
CA GLY A 96 -15.41 1.53 35.92
C GLY A 96 -13.91 1.83 36.07
N ARG A 97 -13.35 1.67 37.28
CA ARG A 97 -11.92 1.95 37.59
C ARG A 97 -10.92 1.26 36.64
N TRP A 98 -11.34 0.18 35.98
CA TRP A 98 -10.57 -0.57 34.96
C TRP A 98 -10.25 0.26 33.71
N THR A 99 -10.96 1.36 33.44
CA THR A 99 -10.68 2.23 32.30
C THR A 99 -9.60 3.28 32.58
N ASN A 100 -9.17 3.46 33.83
CA ASN A 100 -8.13 4.41 34.20
C ASN A 100 -6.82 4.30 33.39
N PRO A 101 -6.25 3.10 33.13
CA PRO A 101 -5.08 2.99 32.25
C PRO A 101 -5.36 3.47 30.82
N LEU A 102 -6.55 3.18 30.27
CA LEU A 102 -6.94 3.67 28.94
C LEU A 102 -7.09 5.20 28.92
N VAL A 103 -7.68 5.77 29.97
CA VAL A 103 -7.80 7.24 30.13
C VAL A 103 -6.41 7.87 30.25
N PHE A 104 -5.49 7.25 30.99
CA PHE A 104 -4.12 7.74 31.13
C PHE A 104 -3.37 7.77 29.81
N ILE A 105 -3.44 6.67 29.02
CA ILE A 105 -2.82 6.59 27.70
C ILE A 105 -3.45 7.60 26.75
N GLY A 106 -4.79 7.76 26.77
CA GLY A 106 -5.48 8.74 25.95
C GLY A 106 -5.08 10.19 26.27
N ARG A 107 -4.93 10.53 27.56
CA ARG A 107 -4.49 11.87 28.01
C ARG A 107 -3.06 12.21 27.60
N HIS A 108 -2.21 11.19 27.45
CA HIS A 108 -0.82 11.35 27.00
C HIS A 108 -0.61 10.74 25.60
N SER A 109 -1.64 10.77 24.76
CA SER A 109 -1.65 10.13 23.45
C SER A 109 -0.50 10.59 22.56
N LEU A 110 -0.10 11.87 22.61
CA LEU A 110 1.06 12.37 21.87
C LEU A 110 2.38 11.74 22.34
N ALA A 111 2.59 11.65 23.65
CA ALA A 111 3.80 11.04 24.21
C ALA A 111 3.85 9.55 23.86
N PHE A 112 2.71 8.85 23.99
CA PHE A 112 2.60 7.46 23.58
C PHE A 112 2.86 7.28 22.07
N TYR A 113 2.30 8.18 21.24
CA TYR A 113 2.53 8.19 19.79
C TYR A 113 4.01 8.42 19.44
N LEU A 114 4.74 9.24 20.18
CA LEU A 114 6.17 9.44 19.93
C LEU A 114 7.02 8.28 20.45
N ILE A 115 6.68 7.73 21.61
CA ILE A 115 7.47 6.69 22.30
C ILE A 115 7.27 5.32 21.66
N HIS A 116 6.08 4.98 21.14
CA HIS A 116 5.86 3.65 20.59
C HIS A 116 6.74 3.38 19.37
N GLN A 117 7.07 4.37 18.54
CA GLN A 117 7.92 4.17 17.35
C GLN A 117 9.32 3.63 17.71
N PRO A 118 10.15 4.31 18.52
CA PRO A 118 11.46 3.78 18.91
C PRO A 118 11.37 2.50 19.72
N VAL A 119 10.32 2.33 20.55
CA VAL A 119 10.11 1.09 21.32
C VAL A 119 9.84 -0.10 20.40
N LEU A 120 8.93 0.03 19.42
CA LEU A 120 8.62 -1.04 18.49
C LEU A 120 9.82 -1.35 17.60
N ILE A 121 10.49 -0.33 17.06
CA ILE A 121 11.70 -0.51 16.23
C ILE A 121 12.79 -1.20 17.05
N GLY A 122 13.05 -0.73 18.27
CA GLY A 122 14.04 -1.34 19.17
C GLY A 122 13.69 -2.77 19.56
N SER A 123 12.41 -3.07 19.76
CA SER A 123 11.95 -4.43 20.07
C SER A 123 12.15 -5.38 18.90
N VAL A 124 11.76 -4.96 17.69
CA VAL A 124 11.98 -5.74 16.46
C VAL A 124 13.48 -5.93 16.23
N TRP A 125 14.29 -4.90 16.44
CA TRP A 125 15.74 -4.98 16.34
C TRP A 125 16.32 -5.99 17.33
N LEU A 126 15.94 -5.95 18.61
CA LEU A 126 16.38 -6.91 19.63
C LEU A 126 15.97 -8.34 19.27
N ILE A 127 14.72 -8.55 18.83
CA ILE A 127 14.24 -9.86 18.40
C ILE A 127 15.07 -10.36 17.21
N SER A 128 15.40 -9.49 16.25
CA SER A 128 16.21 -9.86 15.08
C SER A 128 17.63 -10.29 15.41
N GLN A 129 18.18 -9.90 16.58
CA GLN A 129 19.50 -10.37 17.02
C GLN A 129 19.47 -11.85 17.45
N VAL A 130 18.32 -12.33 17.94
CA VAL A 130 18.15 -13.70 18.46
C VAL A 130 17.49 -14.61 17.42
N MET A 131 16.54 -14.06 16.67
CA MET A 131 15.80 -14.73 15.59
C MET A 131 15.89 -13.84 14.34
N PRO A 132 17.03 -13.83 13.64
CA PRO A 132 17.15 -13.08 12.40
C PRO A 132 16.11 -13.60 11.41
N ALA A 133 15.46 -12.67 10.70
CA ALA A 133 14.62 -13.04 9.58
C ALA A 133 15.47 -13.84 8.59
N ALA A 134 14.93 -14.93 8.04
CA ALA A 134 15.61 -15.67 6.99
C ALA A 134 15.81 -14.73 5.78
N VAL A 135 17.03 -14.23 5.63
CA VAL A 135 17.39 -13.43 4.45
C VAL A 135 17.68 -14.42 3.34
N GLU A 136 16.67 -14.71 2.51
CA GLU A 136 16.89 -15.39 1.24
C GLU A 136 17.85 -14.53 0.40
N THR A 137 18.80 -15.17 -0.27
CA THR A 137 19.72 -14.45 -1.15
C THR A 137 18.93 -13.83 -2.30
N ARG A 138 19.42 -12.72 -2.87
CA ARG A 138 18.72 -12.03 -3.97
C ARG A 138 18.45 -12.96 -5.16
N GLN A 139 19.33 -13.93 -5.39
CA GLN A 139 19.17 -14.98 -6.38
C GLN A 139 17.92 -15.84 -6.13
N VAL A 140 17.74 -16.30 -4.89
CA VAL A 140 16.59 -17.14 -4.51
C VAL A 140 15.29 -16.34 -4.64
N THR A 141 15.30 -15.09 -4.19
CA THR A 141 14.15 -14.19 -4.34
C THR A 141 13.82 -13.95 -5.82
N PHE A 142 14.82 -13.68 -6.66
CA PHE A 142 14.62 -13.49 -8.10
C PHE A 142 14.03 -14.72 -8.77
N LEU A 143 14.57 -15.93 -8.52
CA LEU A 143 14.05 -17.16 -9.11
C LEU A 143 12.59 -17.40 -8.72
N LYS A 144 12.26 -17.20 -7.44
CA LYS A 144 10.90 -17.35 -6.92
C LYS A 144 9.91 -16.39 -7.56
N GLU A 145 10.27 -15.11 -7.66
CA GLU A 145 9.43 -14.08 -8.27
C GLU A 145 9.32 -14.26 -9.80
N CYS A 146 10.42 -14.57 -10.48
CA CYS A 146 10.46 -14.86 -11.90
C CYS A 146 9.56 -16.05 -12.24
N GLN A 147 9.68 -17.16 -11.51
CA GLN A 147 8.90 -18.36 -11.78
C GLN A 147 7.41 -18.12 -11.53
N ALA A 148 7.05 -17.48 -10.41
CA ALA A 148 5.66 -17.14 -10.10
C ALA A 148 5.01 -16.20 -11.14
N SER A 149 5.80 -15.37 -11.81
CA SER A 149 5.35 -14.52 -12.92
C SER A 149 5.22 -15.32 -14.23
N CYS A 150 6.24 -16.09 -14.57
CA CYS A 150 6.30 -16.88 -15.81
C CYS A 150 5.20 -17.94 -15.90
N GLU A 151 4.92 -18.63 -14.79
CA GLU A 151 3.92 -19.71 -14.73
C GLU A 151 2.48 -19.23 -14.96
N GLN A 152 2.24 -17.91 -14.97
CA GLN A 152 0.96 -17.35 -15.38
C GLN A 152 0.71 -17.51 -16.88
N SER A 153 1.77 -17.74 -17.67
CA SER A 153 1.71 -17.80 -19.13
C SER A 153 2.29 -19.09 -19.73
N ARG A 154 3.19 -19.77 -19.02
CA ARG A 154 3.94 -20.95 -19.51
C ARG A 154 3.96 -22.05 -18.43
N ASP A 155 4.44 -23.24 -18.79
CA ASP A 155 4.57 -24.36 -17.86
C ASP A 155 5.79 -24.25 -16.94
N THR A 156 5.77 -25.00 -15.84
CA THR A 156 6.82 -25.02 -14.82
C THR A 156 8.19 -25.43 -15.38
N GLU A 157 8.25 -26.34 -16.34
CA GLU A 157 9.51 -26.84 -16.90
C GLU A 157 10.20 -25.74 -17.72
N PHE A 158 9.43 -25.10 -18.63
CA PHE A 158 9.87 -23.90 -19.34
C PHE A 158 10.34 -22.80 -18.39
N CYS A 159 9.51 -22.46 -17.38
CA CYS A 159 9.79 -21.36 -16.47
C CYS A 159 11.03 -21.60 -15.61
N SER A 160 11.29 -22.84 -15.19
CA SER A 160 12.49 -23.18 -14.44
C SER A 160 13.76 -22.92 -15.28
N SER A 161 13.78 -23.36 -16.54
CA SER A 161 14.91 -23.15 -17.46
C SER A 161 15.10 -21.68 -17.82
N TYR A 162 13.99 -20.99 -18.12
CA TYR A 162 13.98 -19.56 -18.43
C TYR A 162 14.51 -18.70 -17.28
N CYS A 163 14.02 -18.91 -16.06
CA CYS A 163 14.41 -18.10 -14.90
C CYS A 163 15.86 -18.33 -14.48
N VAL A 164 16.38 -19.56 -14.62
CA VAL A 164 17.83 -19.83 -14.44
C VAL A 164 18.65 -19.09 -15.49
N CYS A 165 18.26 -19.14 -16.77
CA CYS A 165 18.94 -18.40 -17.83
C CYS A 165 18.98 -16.88 -17.57
N MET A 166 17.85 -16.32 -17.14
CA MET A 166 17.74 -14.89 -16.84
C MET A 166 18.64 -14.51 -15.67
N LEU A 167 18.64 -15.30 -14.59
CA LEU A 167 19.50 -15.04 -13.44
C LEU A 167 20.98 -15.09 -13.83
N ASP A 168 21.40 -16.15 -14.51
CA ASP A 168 22.80 -16.35 -14.93
C ASP A 168 23.30 -15.18 -15.78
N THR A 169 22.46 -14.67 -16.69
CA THR A 169 22.84 -13.57 -17.58
C THR A 169 22.91 -12.24 -16.83
N LEU A 170 21.95 -11.97 -15.94
CA LEU A 170 21.95 -10.77 -15.11
C LEU A 170 23.10 -10.74 -14.09
N GLU A 171 23.51 -11.90 -13.57
CA GLU A 171 24.69 -12.02 -12.73
C GLU A 171 25.99 -11.89 -13.54
N GLY A 172 26.06 -12.54 -14.70
CA GLY A 172 27.21 -12.48 -15.60
C GLY A 172 27.54 -11.07 -16.07
N GLU A 173 26.52 -10.23 -16.28
CA GLU A 173 26.67 -8.82 -16.63
C GLU A 173 26.76 -7.88 -15.43
N THR A 174 26.65 -8.39 -14.19
CA THR A 174 26.59 -7.59 -12.94
C THR A 174 25.42 -6.58 -12.91
N THR A 175 24.34 -6.84 -13.66
CA THR A 175 23.18 -5.93 -13.80
C THR A 175 22.01 -6.30 -12.88
N LEU A 176 22.11 -7.38 -12.08
CA LEU A 176 21.07 -7.76 -11.10
C LEU A 176 20.71 -6.60 -10.15
N ASP A 177 21.69 -5.82 -9.70
CA ASP A 177 21.46 -4.61 -8.86
C ASP A 177 20.66 -3.53 -9.58
N ARG A 178 20.84 -3.39 -10.90
CA ARG A 178 20.12 -2.43 -11.74
C ARG A 178 18.65 -2.84 -11.85
N LEU A 179 18.37 -4.14 -11.97
CA LEU A 179 17.01 -4.68 -11.93
C LEU A 179 16.31 -4.36 -10.59
N TYR A 180 16.96 -4.65 -9.45
CA TYR A 180 16.37 -4.40 -8.12
C TYR A 180 16.13 -2.92 -7.81
N ARG A 181 16.91 -2.01 -8.39
CA ARG A 181 16.66 -0.56 -8.30
C ARG A 181 15.52 -0.08 -9.18
N ASN A 182 14.92 -0.97 -9.97
CA ASN A 182 13.83 -0.68 -10.90
C ASN A 182 14.19 0.48 -11.85
N ASP A 183 15.40 0.42 -12.44
CA ASP A 183 15.85 1.42 -13.41
C ASP A 183 14.85 1.52 -14.58
N GLN A 184 14.45 2.75 -14.92
CA GLN A 184 13.43 3.04 -15.93
C GLN A 184 14.04 3.51 -17.26
N ALA A 185 15.38 3.56 -17.38
CA ALA A 185 16.06 3.99 -18.60
C ALA A 185 15.61 3.16 -19.80
N ALA A 186 15.30 3.84 -20.92
CA ALA A 186 14.78 3.18 -22.13
C ALA A 186 15.77 2.15 -22.69
N GLU A 187 17.06 2.47 -22.67
CA GLU A 187 18.17 1.57 -23.01
C GLU A 187 18.17 0.29 -22.17
N TRP A 188 17.91 0.41 -20.86
CA TRP A 188 17.89 -0.73 -19.95
C TRP A 188 16.69 -1.64 -20.18
N LYS A 189 15.52 -1.07 -20.47
CA LYS A 189 14.32 -1.84 -20.84
C LYS A 189 14.54 -2.63 -22.13
N ALA A 190 15.10 -1.99 -23.16
CA ALA A 190 15.42 -2.65 -24.41
C ALA A 190 16.42 -3.81 -24.22
N HIS A 191 17.43 -3.61 -23.36
CA HIS A 191 18.39 -4.65 -23.01
C HIS A 191 17.72 -5.83 -22.27
N LEU A 192 16.85 -5.54 -21.30
CA LEU A 192 16.08 -6.59 -20.61
C LEU A 192 15.18 -7.40 -21.55
N ASP A 193 14.54 -6.74 -22.52
CA ASP A 193 13.71 -7.40 -23.52
C ASP A 193 14.56 -8.30 -24.45
N GLU A 194 15.78 -7.88 -24.80
CA GLU A 194 16.74 -8.70 -25.56
C GLU A 194 17.15 -9.95 -24.77
N LEU A 195 17.51 -9.80 -23.49
CA LEU A 195 17.83 -10.93 -22.60
C LEU A 195 16.66 -11.90 -22.47
N ALA A 196 15.44 -11.38 -22.30
CA ALA A 196 14.23 -12.18 -22.22
C ALA A 196 13.98 -12.98 -23.51
N GLY A 197 14.21 -12.38 -24.68
CA GLY A 197 14.13 -13.06 -25.97
C GLY A 197 15.15 -14.18 -26.11
N ALA A 198 16.42 -13.92 -25.75
CA ALA A 198 17.48 -14.92 -25.80
C ALA A 198 17.20 -16.10 -24.85
N CYS A 199 16.75 -15.83 -23.62
CA CYS A 199 16.43 -16.86 -22.66
C CYS A 199 15.16 -17.65 -23.01
N THR A 200 14.19 -17.03 -23.67
CA THR A 200 13.02 -17.74 -24.22
C THR A 200 13.46 -18.78 -25.25
N ALA A 201 14.30 -18.37 -26.22
CA ALA A 201 14.81 -19.27 -27.24
C ALA A 201 15.66 -20.42 -26.64
N LYS A 202 16.47 -20.12 -25.62
CA LYS A 202 17.26 -21.15 -24.90
C LYS A 202 16.37 -22.13 -24.14
N ALA A 203 15.35 -21.64 -23.44
CA ALA A 203 14.43 -22.48 -22.68
C ALA A 203 13.62 -23.40 -23.61
N ASP A 204 13.08 -22.86 -24.71
CA ASP A 204 12.37 -23.65 -25.72
C ASP A 204 13.29 -24.70 -26.37
N GLY A 205 14.54 -24.34 -26.70
CA GLY A 205 15.52 -25.27 -27.25
C GLY A 205 15.84 -26.44 -26.30
N THR A 206 15.96 -26.15 -24.99
CA THR A 206 16.24 -27.17 -23.96
C THR A 206 15.08 -28.18 -23.84
N LEU A 207 13.83 -27.72 -23.93
CA LEU A 207 12.65 -28.60 -23.90
C LEU A 207 12.55 -29.49 -25.15
N MET A 208 12.94 -28.96 -26.32
CA MET A 208 12.96 -29.72 -27.56
C MET A 208 14.04 -30.83 -27.58
N GLU A 209 15.18 -30.60 -26.91
CA GLU A 209 16.23 -31.62 -26.77
C GLU A 209 15.91 -32.65 -25.66
N GLY A 210 15.23 -32.23 -24.58
CA GLY A 210 14.81 -33.09 -23.47
C GLY A 210 13.66 -34.06 -23.81
N GLY A 211 12.79 -33.70 -24.75
CA GLY A 211 11.68 -34.55 -25.23
C GLY A 211 12.07 -35.64 -26.23
N ALA A 212 13.36 -35.76 -26.58
CA ALA A 212 13.88 -36.72 -27.56
C ALA A 212 14.55 -37.96 -26.93
N GLN A 213 14.36 -38.21 -25.63
CA GLN A 213 14.86 -39.40 -24.92
C GLN A 213 13.72 -40.31 -24.43
#